data_AF-A0A951VKN8-F1
#
_entry.id   AF-A0A951VKN8-F1
#
_cell.length_a   1.000
_cell.length_b   1.000
_cell.length_c   1.000
_cell.angle_alpha   90.00
_cell.angle_beta   90.00
_cell.angle_gamma   90.00
#
_symmetry.space_group_name_H-M   'P 1'
#
loop_
_entity.id
_entity.type
_entity.pdbx_description
1 polymer ?
#
loop_
_entity_poly.entity_id
_entity_poly.type
_entity_poly.pdbx_seq_one_letter_code
_entity_poly.pdbx_strand_id
1 'polypeptide(L)'
;MAEKPTYKNLKANVPIIATWDDHDYGENDAGKNFSAKDTSKRAFLNFIEEPESSPRWSRGGVYDSYYYTFNNKTIQVILLDVRWFRDDLKAYDGRKKWNPRYWYYKRYAPYEIDAKQTILGDEQWIWLEEELMKPADIRIIGSGSQFGNSWNGYESWANFPNEQQRLFNLIQKTKANGVLIMSGDVHYAELSKLTPKNLYPIYDLTASGLSSTWEFATPNKNRIEGPVMQNHFGMITLIDKETDCDIIFEIWDVKDKRCIQKRISLSELKLENK
;
A
#
# COMPACT_ATOMS: atom_id res chain seq x y z
N MET A 1 3.04 -17.20 -14.15
CA MET A 1 3.67 -15.87 -14.37
C MET A 1 5.17 -16.00 -14.64
N ALA A 2 5.93 -16.71 -13.80
CA ALA A 2 7.38 -16.91 -13.93
C ALA A 2 7.87 -17.32 -15.34
N GLU A 3 7.10 -18.13 -16.07
CA GLU A 3 7.47 -18.60 -17.41
C GLU A 3 7.28 -17.57 -18.53
N LYS A 4 6.55 -16.47 -18.30
CA LYS A 4 6.28 -15.47 -19.34
C LYS A 4 7.60 -14.76 -19.74
N PRO A 5 7.95 -14.68 -21.05
CA PRO A 5 9.18 -14.01 -21.49
C PRO A 5 9.31 -12.57 -20.99
N THR A 6 8.18 -11.84 -20.93
CA THR A 6 8.14 -10.46 -20.42
C THR A 6 8.49 -10.36 -18.94
N TYR A 7 8.02 -11.29 -18.11
CA TYR A 7 8.38 -11.35 -16.69
C TYR A 7 9.84 -11.76 -16.49
N LYS A 8 10.33 -12.76 -17.25
CA LYS A 8 11.75 -13.14 -17.24
C LYS A 8 12.65 -11.96 -17.61
N ASN A 9 12.27 -11.19 -18.64
CA ASN A 9 13.00 -10.00 -19.03
C ASN A 9 13.00 -8.92 -17.93
N LEU A 10 11.85 -8.66 -17.29
CA LEU A 10 11.79 -7.72 -16.17
C LEU A 10 12.72 -8.16 -15.03
N LYS A 11 12.59 -9.41 -14.60
CA LYS A 11 13.39 -9.99 -13.52
C LYS A 11 14.90 -9.98 -13.80
N ALA A 12 15.30 -10.17 -15.05
CA ALA A 12 16.71 -10.14 -15.44
C ALA A 12 17.34 -8.72 -15.42
N ASN A 13 16.52 -7.67 -15.50
CA ASN A 13 17.00 -6.29 -15.65
C ASN A 13 16.68 -5.39 -14.45
N VAL A 14 15.76 -5.80 -13.58
CA VAL A 14 15.26 -4.98 -12.47
C VAL A 14 15.15 -5.85 -11.21
N PRO A 15 15.72 -5.42 -10.06
CA PRO A 15 15.48 -6.06 -8.78
C PRO A 15 13.97 -6.08 -8.46
N ILE A 16 13.44 -7.26 -8.17
CA ILE A 16 12.04 -7.42 -7.76
C ILE A 16 12.01 -7.65 -6.26
N ILE A 17 11.35 -6.75 -5.55
CA ILE A 17 10.94 -6.92 -4.16
C ILE A 17 9.41 -6.99 -4.13
N ALA A 18 8.85 -7.77 -3.22
CA ALA A 18 7.42 -8.02 -3.21
C ALA A 18 6.86 -8.28 -1.81
N THR A 19 5.61 -7.87 -1.65
CA THR A 19 4.65 -8.39 -0.66
C THR A 19 3.44 -8.94 -1.44
N TRP A 20 2.49 -9.54 -0.74
CA TRP A 20 1.33 -10.17 -1.35
C TRP A 20 0.02 -9.41 -1.15
N ASP A 21 -1.01 -9.90 -1.82
CA ASP A 21 -2.39 -9.68 -1.42
C ASP A 21 -3.22 -10.98 -1.35
N ASP A 22 -4.54 -10.91 -1.26
CA ASP A 22 -5.41 -12.07 -1.00
C ASP A 22 -5.28 -13.20 -2.02
N HIS A 23 -5.12 -12.87 -3.30
CA HIS A 23 -5.00 -13.87 -4.37
C HIS A 23 -3.67 -14.65 -4.34
N ASP A 24 -2.61 -14.09 -3.77
CA ASP A 24 -1.38 -14.84 -3.46
C ASP A 24 -1.51 -15.56 -2.11
N TYR A 25 -2.25 -14.96 -1.17
CA TYR A 25 -2.49 -15.50 0.16
C TYR A 25 -3.41 -16.74 0.12
N GLY A 26 -4.31 -16.84 -0.86
CA GLY A 26 -5.01 -18.07 -1.26
C GLY A 26 -6.54 -18.01 -1.20
N GLU A 27 -7.14 -17.02 -0.55
CA GLU A 27 -8.58 -16.85 -0.44
C GLU A 27 -8.94 -15.37 -0.38
N ASN A 28 -9.97 -14.97 -1.13
CA ASN A 28 -10.43 -13.59 -1.20
C ASN A 28 -10.70 -13.01 0.18
N ASP A 29 -10.17 -11.81 0.41
CA ASP A 29 -10.40 -11.06 1.63
C ASP A 29 -10.02 -11.84 2.91
N ALA A 30 -9.19 -12.89 2.84
CA ALA A 30 -8.85 -13.72 3.98
C ALA A 30 -7.75 -13.10 4.87
N GLY A 31 -7.76 -13.46 6.15
CA GLY A 31 -6.87 -12.89 7.17
C GLY A 31 -6.14 -13.96 7.98
N LYS A 32 -5.89 -13.67 9.26
CA LYS A 32 -5.10 -14.54 10.15
C LYS A 32 -5.66 -15.95 10.35
N ASN A 33 -6.96 -16.12 10.11
CA ASN A 33 -7.69 -17.38 10.29
C ASN A 33 -7.62 -18.31 9.07
N PHE A 34 -7.02 -17.88 7.96
CA PHE A 34 -6.86 -18.72 6.78
C PHE A 34 -5.95 -19.92 7.07
N SER A 35 -6.49 -21.13 6.92
CA SER A 35 -5.86 -22.38 7.37
C SER A 35 -4.60 -22.75 6.57
N ALA A 36 -4.51 -22.31 5.31
CA ALA A 36 -3.38 -22.62 4.42
C ALA A 36 -2.33 -21.48 4.33
N LYS A 37 -2.40 -20.46 5.19
CA LYS A 37 -1.52 -19.28 5.11
C LYS A 37 -0.02 -19.62 5.14
N ASP A 38 0.39 -20.62 5.91
CA ASP A 38 1.79 -21.09 5.96
C ASP A 38 2.24 -21.75 4.64
N THR A 39 1.33 -22.42 3.95
CA THR A 39 1.59 -23.01 2.63
C THR A 39 1.72 -21.91 1.59
N SER A 40 0.81 -20.94 1.61
CA SER A 40 0.87 -19.75 0.74
C SER A 40 2.16 -18.95 0.97
N LYS A 41 2.57 -18.77 2.23
CA LYS A 41 3.84 -18.15 2.60
C LYS A 41 5.03 -18.83 1.96
N ARG A 42 5.13 -20.15 2.08
CA ARG A 42 6.21 -20.91 1.47
C ARG A 42 6.19 -20.80 -0.05
N ALA A 43 5.02 -20.88 -0.67
CA ALA A 43 4.89 -20.74 -2.12
C ALA A 43 5.31 -19.34 -2.60
N PHE A 44 4.88 -18.29 -1.89
CA PHE A 44 5.23 -16.90 -2.17
C PHE A 44 6.73 -16.66 -2.04
N LEU A 45 7.35 -17.04 -0.91
CA LEU A 45 8.78 -16.86 -0.68
C LEU A 45 9.63 -17.63 -1.70
N ASN A 46 9.22 -18.85 -2.07
CA ASN A 46 9.87 -19.60 -3.15
C ASN A 46 9.74 -18.89 -4.51
N PHE A 47 8.56 -18.34 -4.83
CA PHE A 47 8.30 -17.67 -6.10
C PHE A 47 9.14 -16.40 -6.28
N ILE A 48 9.29 -15.62 -5.21
CA ILE A 48 10.13 -14.41 -5.22
C ILE A 48 11.62 -14.72 -5.04
N GLU A 49 11.99 -16.00 -4.90
CA GLU A 49 13.35 -16.49 -4.65
C GLU A 49 13.98 -15.84 -3.41
N GLU A 50 13.22 -15.86 -2.30
CA GLU A 50 13.68 -15.28 -1.05
C GLU A 50 14.91 -16.00 -0.50
N PRO A 51 15.99 -15.29 -0.11
CA PRO A 51 17.16 -15.92 0.50
C PRO A 51 16.80 -16.76 1.73
N GLU A 52 17.37 -17.95 1.86
CA GLU A 52 17.11 -18.85 3.01
C GLU A 52 17.46 -18.22 4.36
N SER A 53 18.40 -17.25 4.38
CA SER A 53 18.77 -16.49 5.57
C SER A 53 17.74 -15.44 5.99
N SER A 54 16.72 -15.19 5.17
CA SER A 54 15.71 -14.16 5.44
C SER A 54 14.89 -14.48 6.69
N PRO A 55 14.66 -13.50 7.59
CA PRO A 55 13.79 -13.71 8.74
C PRO A 55 12.36 -14.03 8.31
N ARG A 56 11.97 -13.69 7.06
CA ARG A 56 10.66 -14.02 6.51
C ARG A 56 10.39 -15.52 6.47
N TRP A 57 11.38 -16.40 6.44
CA TRP A 57 11.12 -17.83 6.55
C TRP A 57 10.59 -18.24 7.92
N SER A 58 11.07 -17.60 9.00
CA SER A 58 10.78 -18.00 10.38
C SER A 58 9.79 -17.09 11.13
N ARG A 59 9.61 -15.82 10.74
CA ARG A 59 8.69 -14.88 11.41
C ARG A 59 7.26 -14.95 10.89
N GLY A 60 6.30 -14.28 11.53
CA GLY A 60 4.96 -14.14 10.96
C GLY A 60 4.97 -13.22 9.73
N GLY A 61 4.24 -13.58 8.68
CA GLY A 61 4.05 -12.75 7.48
C GLY A 61 5.28 -12.61 6.57
N VAL A 62 5.13 -11.80 5.52
CA VAL A 62 6.14 -11.60 4.46
C VAL A 62 6.61 -10.14 4.33
N TYR A 63 6.27 -9.29 5.29
CA TYR A 63 6.70 -7.89 5.35
C TYR A 63 8.22 -7.78 5.34
N ASP A 64 8.80 -6.70 4.81
CA ASP A 64 10.25 -6.46 4.84
C ASP A 64 10.62 -5.00 4.52
N SER A 65 11.89 -4.63 4.68
CA SER A 65 12.39 -3.31 4.29
C SER A 65 13.68 -3.36 3.49
N TYR A 66 13.86 -2.37 2.61
CA TYR A 66 14.98 -2.26 1.67
C TYR A 66 15.50 -0.83 1.65
N TYR A 67 16.81 -0.69 1.45
CA TYR A 67 17.47 0.60 1.41
C TYR A 67 18.20 0.80 0.09
N TYR A 68 18.03 1.97 -0.48
CA TYR A 68 18.69 2.41 -1.71
C TYR A 68 19.30 3.78 -1.50
N THR A 69 20.37 4.08 -2.22
CA THR A 69 21.01 5.40 -2.21
C THR A 69 20.83 6.06 -3.56
N PHE A 70 20.36 7.31 -3.54
CA PHE A 70 20.21 8.15 -4.73
C PHE A 70 20.71 9.56 -4.42
N ASN A 71 21.81 9.97 -5.06
CA ASN A 71 22.45 11.29 -4.85
C ASN A 71 22.57 11.71 -3.37
N ASN A 72 23.21 10.85 -2.56
CA ASN A 72 23.37 11.01 -1.11
C ASN A 72 22.07 11.01 -0.28
N LYS A 73 20.91 10.75 -0.89
CA LYS A 73 19.66 10.50 -0.18
C LYS A 73 19.46 9.02 0.04
N THR A 74 18.95 8.67 1.21
CA THR A 74 18.56 7.31 1.57
C THR A 74 17.07 7.13 1.29
N ILE A 75 16.76 6.18 0.40
CA ILE A 75 15.38 5.76 0.09
C ILE A 75 15.14 4.44 0.83
N GLN A 76 14.15 4.44 1.71
CA GLN A 76 13.69 3.23 2.38
C GLN A 76 12.39 2.76 1.71
N VAL A 77 12.35 1.53 1.24
CA VAL A 77 11.12 0.88 0.78
C VAL A 77 10.68 -0.10 1.87
N ILE A 78 9.47 0.07 2.39
CA ILE A 78 8.89 -0.76 3.45
C ILE A 78 7.70 -1.49 2.83
N LEU A 79 7.77 -2.81 2.74
CA LEU A 79 6.67 -3.62 2.25
C LEU A 79 5.92 -4.21 3.43
N LEU A 80 4.64 -3.87 3.56
CA LEU A 80 3.77 -4.42 4.59
C LEU A 80 3.12 -5.72 4.13
N ASP A 81 2.96 -6.65 5.05
CA ASP A 81 1.98 -7.73 4.98
C ASP A 81 0.68 -7.23 5.61
N VAL A 82 -0.43 -7.28 4.87
CA VAL A 82 -1.75 -6.86 5.37
C VAL A 82 -2.74 -8.02 5.44
N ARG A 83 -2.24 -9.25 5.41
CA ARG A 83 -3.05 -10.48 5.42
C ARG A 83 -2.75 -11.32 6.65
N TRP A 84 -1.47 -11.56 6.96
CA TRP A 84 -1.05 -12.58 7.92
C TRP A 84 -1.62 -12.44 9.34
N PHE A 85 -1.66 -11.20 9.84
CA PHE A 85 -2.13 -10.89 11.20
C PHE A 85 -3.53 -10.29 11.23
N ARG A 86 -4.10 -9.99 10.06
CA ARG A 86 -5.32 -9.19 9.96
C ARG A 86 -6.52 -9.96 10.50
N ASP A 87 -7.30 -9.30 11.35
CA ASP A 87 -8.61 -9.78 11.78
C ASP A 87 -9.61 -9.87 10.63
N ASP A 88 -10.65 -10.69 10.79
CA ASP A 88 -11.69 -10.83 9.77
C ASP A 88 -12.36 -9.47 9.47
N LEU A 89 -12.90 -9.31 8.26
CA LEU A 89 -13.68 -8.12 7.94
C LEU A 89 -15.06 -8.18 8.59
N LYS A 90 -15.55 -7.01 9.01
CA LYS A 90 -16.91 -6.86 9.48
C LYS A 90 -17.89 -6.83 8.30
N ALA A 91 -18.80 -7.79 8.22
CA ALA A 91 -19.86 -7.80 7.21
C ALA A 91 -20.73 -6.53 7.28
N TYR A 92 -21.16 -6.05 6.11
CA TYR A 92 -22.08 -4.91 6.02
C TYR A 92 -23.50 -5.32 6.42
N ASP A 93 -24.08 -4.62 7.38
CA ASP A 93 -25.39 -4.94 7.98
C ASP A 93 -26.58 -4.15 7.40
N GLY A 94 -26.36 -3.36 6.34
CA GLY A 94 -27.41 -2.56 5.69
C GLY A 94 -27.78 -1.25 6.40
N ARG A 95 -27.32 -0.99 7.63
CA ARG A 95 -27.85 0.12 8.46
C ARG A 95 -27.31 1.50 8.08
N LYS A 96 -26.18 1.59 7.39
CA LYS A 96 -25.57 2.89 7.03
C LYS A 96 -26.22 3.46 5.77
N LYS A 97 -27.03 4.52 5.92
CA LYS A 97 -27.71 5.23 4.81
C LYS A 97 -26.72 5.50 3.66
N TRP A 98 -27.10 5.08 2.46
CA TRP A 98 -26.25 5.15 1.29
C TRP A 98 -26.64 6.30 0.38
N ASN A 99 -25.66 6.81 -0.37
CA ASN A 99 -25.94 7.73 -1.47
C ASN A 99 -26.54 6.91 -2.63
N PRO A 100 -27.83 7.11 -2.99
CA PRO A 100 -28.50 6.33 -4.03
C PRO A 100 -27.89 6.48 -5.43
N ARG A 101 -26.92 7.39 -5.61
CA ARG A 101 -26.17 7.56 -6.87
C ARG A 101 -25.24 6.39 -7.22
N TYR A 102 -24.91 5.50 -6.28
CA TYR A 102 -24.01 4.38 -6.53
C TYR A 102 -24.76 3.05 -6.50
N TRP A 103 -24.59 2.27 -7.56
CA TRP A 103 -25.40 1.11 -7.89
C TRP A 103 -24.84 -0.25 -7.39
N TYR A 104 -23.66 -0.27 -6.78
CA TYR A 104 -22.99 -1.50 -6.34
C TYR A 104 -23.32 -1.89 -4.89
N TYR A 105 -23.18 -3.18 -4.57
CA TYR A 105 -23.43 -3.71 -3.23
C TYR A 105 -22.18 -3.59 -2.34
N LYS A 106 -22.39 -3.44 -1.05
CA LYS A 106 -21.32 -3.37 -0.05
C LYS A 106 -21.17 -4.73 0.60
N ARG A 107 -19.93 -5.19 0.74
CA ARG A 107 -19.60 -6.43 1.44
C ARG A 107 -19.25 -6.15 2.90
N TYR A 108 -18.54 -5.06 3.16
CA TYR A 108 -17.92 -4.81 4.46
C TYR A 108 -18.26 -3.44 5.05
N ALA A 109 -18.43 -3.40 6.36
CA ALA A 109 -18.54 -2.20 7.17
C ALA A 109 -17.17 -1.85 7.78
N PRO A 110 -16.94 -0.58 8.17
CA PRO A 110 -15.81 -0.27 9.03
C PRO A 110 -16.09 -0.73 10.45
N TYR A 111 -15.04 -1.12 11.15
CA TYR A 111 -15.07 -1.23 12.59
C TYR A 111 -15.31 0.13 13.26
N GLU A 112 -15.88 0.08 14.45
CA GLU A 112 -16.11 1.22 15.32
C GLU A 112 -14.79 1.86 15.77
N ILE A 113 -14.85 3.14 16.13
CA ILE A 113 -13.73 3.78 16.83
C ILE A 113 -13.47 3.01 18.14
N ASP A 114 -12.20 2.86 18.50
CA ASP A 114 -11.71 2.10 19.66
C ASP A 114 -11.90 0.57 19.61
N ALA A 115 -12.41 0.04 18.49
CA ALA A 115 -12.37 -1.40 18.20
C ALA A 115 -10.92 -1.91 18.13
N LYS A 116 -10.69 -3.14 18.61
CA LYS A 116 -9.36 -3.74 18.81
C LYS A 116 -8.84 -4.56 17.63
N GLN A 117 -9.59 -4.63 16.53
CA GLN A 117 -9.20 -5.40 15.36
C GLN A 117 -7.99 -4.79 14.69
N THR A 118 -7.08 -5.66 14.24
CA THR A 118 -5.79 -5.26 13.68
C THR A 118 -5.64 -5.68 12.22
N ILE A 119 -4.79 -4.98 11.49
CA ILE A 119 -4.27 -5.40 10.17
C ILE A 119 -2.89 -6.00 10.33
N LEU A 120 -1.95 -5.27 10.95
CA LEU A 120 -0.55 -5.67 11.01
C LEU A 120 -0.24 -6.59 12.20
N GLY A 121 -1.07 -6.58 13.24
CA GLY A 121 -0.75 -7.27 14.50
C GLY A 121 0.42 -6.63 15.24
N ASP A 122 0.56 -6.94 16.52
CA ASP A 122 1.54 -6.27 17.38
C ASP A 122 2.98 -6.53 16.93
N GLU A 123 3.29 -7.73 16.43
CA GLU A 123 4.62 -8.09 15.93
C GLU A 123 5.09 -7.14 14.81
N GLN A 124 4.28 -6.98 13.76
CA GLN A 124 4.64 -6.14 12.63
C GLN A 124 4.52 -4.64 12.96
N TRP A 125 3.63 -4.25 13.88
CA TRP A 125 3.58 -2.85 14.35
C TRP A 125 4.85 -2.45 15.11
N ILE A 126 5.38 -3.32 15.97
CA ILE A 126 6.65 -3.10 16.67
C ILE A 126 7.78 -3.01 15.65
N TRP A 127 7.86 -3.95 14.71
CA TRP A 127 8.84 -3.91 13.63
C TRP A 127 8.75 -2.63 12.80
N LEU A 128 7.54 -2.20 12.42
CA LEU A 128 7.36 -0.97 11.63
C LEU A 128 7.80 0.27 12.41
N GLU A 129 7.59 0.32 13.72
CA GLU A 129 8.10 1.39 14.55
C GLU A 129 9.64 1.44 14.50
N GLU A 130 10.30 0.30 14.65
CA GLU A 130 11.76 0.19 14.54
C GLU A 130 12.28 0.63 13.17
N GLU A 131 11.61 0.22 12.08
CA GLU A 131 11.97 0.64 10.73
C GLU A 131 11.80 2.14 10.50
N LEU A 132 10.75 2.76 11.05
CA LEU A 132 10.52 4.20 10.89
C LEU A 132 11.46 5.06 11.74
N MET A 133 12.08 4.50 12.79
CA MET A 133 13.15 5.15 13.54
C MET A 133 14.50 5.15 12.82
N LYS A 134 14.71 4.27 11.83
CA LYS A 134 15.94 4.23 11.05
C LYS A 134 16.04 5.44 10.11
N PRO A 135 17.24 6.02 9.91
CA PRO A 135 17.42 7.19 9.04
C PRO A 135 17.04 6.89 7.57
N ALA A 136 16.25 7.79 6.98
CA ALA A 136 15.93 7.82 5.56
C ALA A 136 15.39 9.20 5.19
N ASP A 137 15.64 9.64 3.97
CA ASP A 137 15.12 10.90 3.42
C ASP A 137 13.73 10.71 2.81
N ILE A 138 13.52 9.57 2.15
CA ILE A 138 12.27 9.20 1.48
C ILE A 138 11.88 7.79 1.93
N ARG A 139 10.61 7.60 2.26
CA ARG A 139 10.05 6.31 2.70
C ARG A 139 8.87 5.95 1.83
N ILE A 140 8.94 4.81 1.14
CA ILE A 140 7.85 4.30 0.31
C ILE A 140 7.28 3.07 1.00
N ILE A 141 6.07 3.18 1.53
CA ILE A 141 5.35 2.08 2.16
C ILE A 141 4.45 1.40 1.13
N GLY A 142 4.70 0.13 0.83
CA GLY A 142 3.86 -0.71 -0.02
C GLY A 142 2.82 -1.49 0.78
N SER A 143 1.58 -1.53 0.31
CA SER A 143 0.48 -2.30 0.90
C SER A 143 -0.30 -3.07 -0.18
N GLY A 144 -0.65 -4.34 0.09
CA GLY A 144 -1.49 -5.13 -0.82
C GLY A 144 -2.88 -4.52 -1.00
N SER A 145 -3.54 -4.18 0.11
CA SER A 145 -4.86 -3.54 0.12
C SER A 145 -4.80 -2.02 -0.03
N GLN A 146 -5.86 -1.42 -0.59
CA GLN A 146 -5.93 0.03 -0.78
C GLN A 146 -5.87 0.81 0.55
N PHE A 147 -5.00 1.83 0.63
CA PHE A 147 -4.78 2.59 1.87
C PHE A 147 -5.60 3.87 1.96
N GLY A 148 -5.50 4.70 0.93
CA GLY A 148 -5.86 6.12 0.98
C GLY A 148 -7.31 6.43 0.67
N ASN A 149 -8.11 5.41 0.34
CA ASN A 149 -9.52 5.59 0.04
C ASN A 149 -10.35 5.88 1.29
N SER A 150 -11.45 6.61 1.12
CA SER A 150 -12.53 6.58 2.11
C SER A 150 -13.30 5.27 2.02
N TRP A 151 -13.84 4.80 3.15
CA TRP A 151 -14.68 3.60 3.18
C TRP A 151 -15.76 3.65 2.09
N ASN A 152 -15.72 2.63 1.24
CA ASN A 152 -16.56 2.47 0.05
C ASN A 152 -17.40 1.18 0.09
N GLY A 153 -17.20 0.31 1.10
CA GLY A 153 -17.95 -0.94 1.25
C GLY A 153 -17.25 -2.20 0.74
N TYR A 154 -16.08 -2.08 0.12
CA TYR A 154 -15.16 -3.19 -0.14
C TYR A 154 -13.98 -3.15 0.83
N GLU A 155 -13.13 -4.16 0.75
CA GLU A 155 -11.95 -4.29 1.59
C GLU A 155 -10.98 -3.13 1.32
N SER A 156 -10.51 -2.50 2.41
CA SER A 156 -9.40 -1.57 2.40
C SER A 156 -8.97 -1.27 3.84
N TRP A 157 -7.92 -0.47 4.01
CA TRP A 157 -7.55 0.07 5.33
C TRP A 157 -8.68 0.87 6.00
N ALA A 158 -9.61 1.41 5.21
CA ALA A 158 -10.75 2.17 5.72
C ALA A 158 -11.76 1.30 6.49
N ASN A 159 -11.66 -0.04 6.40
CA ASN A 159 -12.41 -0.95 7.27
C ASN A 159 -11.87 -0.98 8.71
N PHE A 160 -10.59 -0.62 8.91
CA PHE A 160 -9.91 -0.63 10.20
C PHE A 160 -9.43 0.80 10.54
N PRO A 161 -10.35 1.73 10.83
CA PRO A 161 -10.00 3.15 11.01
C PRO A 161 -8.96 3.39 12.12
N ASN A 162 -8.96 2.58 13.18
CA ASN A 162 -7.98 2.69 14.26
C ASN A 162 -6.57 2.29 13.82
N GLU A 163 -6.43 1.33 12.90
CA GLU A 163 -5.14 0.89 12.36
C GLU A 163 -4.59 1.92 11.36
N GLN A 164 -5.45 2.52 10.54
CA GLN A 164 -5.06 3.64 9.67
C GLN A 164 -4.60 4.84 10.51
N GLN A 165 -5.32 5.17 11.59
CA GLN A 165 -4.93 6.23 12.51
C GLN A 165 -3.63 5.86 13.28
N ARG A 166 -3.43 4.59 13.63
CA ARG A 166 -2.20 4.10 14.26
C ARG A 166 -0.98 4.34 13.36
N LEU A 167 -1.09 4.16 12.04
CA LEU A 167 -0.01 4.51 11.11
C LEU A 167 0.32 6.01 11.15
N PHE A 168 -0.69 6.88 11.10
CA PHE A 168 -0.46 8.34 11.19
C PHE A 168 0.21 8.73 12.50
N ASN A 169 -0.28 8.18 13.61
CA ASN A 169 0.31 8.42 14.93
C ASN A 169 1.74 7.91 15.01
N LEU A 170 2.04 6.78 14.37
CA LEU A 170 3.37 6.21 14.35
C LEU A 170 4.35 7.08 13.55
N ILE A 171 3.95 7.55 12.36
CA ILE A 171 4.75 8.50 11.56
C ILE A 171 5.05 9.76 12.37
N GLN A 172 4.05 10.28 13.09
CA GLN A 172 4.24 11.43 13.97
C GLN A 172 5.20 11.12 15.13
N LYS A 173 5.01 9.97 15.81
CA LYS A 173 5.80 9.53 16.97
C LYS A 173 7.28 9.39 16.62
N THR A 174 7.59 8.74 15.49
CA THR A 174 8.97 8.50 15.03
C THR A 174 9.55 9.70 14.29
N LYS A 175 8.76 10.75 14.07
CA LYS A 175 9.12 11.91 13.24
C LYS A 175 9.57 11.51 11.82
N ALA A 176 8.98 10.44 11.28
CA ALA A 176 9.31 9.94 9.95
C ALA A 176 8.83 10.93 8.88
N ASN A 177 9.79 11.62 8.24
CA ASN A 177 9.54 12.50 7.11
C ASN A 177 9.61 11.71 5.78
N GLY A 178 9.07 12.30 4.72
CA GLY A 178 9.17 11.76 3.37
C GLY A 178 8.34 10.49 3.12
N VAL A 179 7.31 10.22 3.92
CA VAL A 179 6.48 9.01 3.79
C VAL A 179 5.48 9.15 2.65
N LEU A 180 5.51 8.17 1.75
CA LEU A 180 4.60 7.95 0.64
C LEU A 180 4.01 6.54 0.73
N ILE A 181 2.79 6.35 0.24
CA ILE A 181 2.14 5.03 0.17
C ILE A 181 1.98 4.61 -1.29
N MET A 182 2.18 3.32 -1.55
CA MET A 182 1.73 2.65 -2.77
C MET A 182 0.81 1.50 -2.39
N SER A 183 -0.31 1.36 -3.10
CA SER A 183 -1.32 0.34 -2.79
C SER A 183 -1.92 -0.35 -4.02
N GLY A 184 -2.62 -1.47 -3.79
CA GLY A 184 -3.17 -2.34 -4.84
C GLY A 184 -4.66 -2.68 -4.67
N ASP A 185 -5.00 -3.96 -4.92
CA ASP A 185 -6.32 -4.61 -4.76
C ASP A 185 -7.43 -4.23 -5.75
N VAL A 186 -7.69 -2.94 -5.97
CA VAL A 186 -8.95 -2.48 -6.58
C VAL A 186 -9.07 -2.55 -8.12
N HIS A 187 -8.07 -3.07 -8.85
CA HIS A 187 -8.01 -3.21 -10.32
C HIS A 187 -8.23 -1.92 -11.13
N TYR A 188 -7.99 -0.75 -10.53
CA TYR A 188 -7.88 0.53 -11.20
C TYR A 188 -6.79 1.38 -10.52
N ALA A 189 -6.38 2.47 -11.16
CA ALA A 189 -5.39 3.39 -10.63
C ALA A 189 -6.04 4.68 -10.12
N GLU A 190 -5.47 5.24 -9.06
CA GLU A 190 -5.80 6.59 -8.59
C GLU A 190 -4.70 7.15 -7.70
N LEU A 191 -4.68 8.48 -7.54
CA LEU A 191 -3.88 9.12 -6.51
C LEU A 191 -4.81 9.69 -5.44
N SER A 192 -4.61 9.25 -4.19
CA SER A 192 -5.32 9.78 -3.03
C SER A 192 -4.42 10.71 -2.22
N LYS A 193 -5.01 11.75 -1.62
CA LYS A 193 -4.35 12.65 -0.68
C LYS A 193 -5.14 12.70 0.64
N LEU A 194 -4.52 12.24 1.71
CA LEU A 194 -5.04 12.31 3.07
C LEU A 194 -4.37 13.46 3.81
N THR A 195 -5.13 14.20 4.61
CA THR A 195 -4.63 15.31 5.43
C THR A 195 -4.94 15.05 6.91
N PRO A 196 -4.28 14.06 7.53
CA PRO A 196 -4.43 13.80 8.96
C PRO A 196 -4.01 15.01 9.80
N LYS A 197 -4.64 15.17 10.96
CA LYS A 197 -4.35 16.28 11.88
C LYS A 197 -2.92 16.17 12.40
N ASN A 198 -2.19 17.29 12.46
CA ASN A 198 -0.82 17.39 12.98
C ASN A 198 0.24 16.58 12.20
N LEU A 199 -0.01 16.27 10.94
CA LEU A 199 0.91 15.58 10.05
C LEU A 199 0.86 16.24 8.66
N TYR A 200 1.93 16.09 7.89
CA TYR A 200 1.95 16.51 6.49
C TYR A 200 1.00 15.63 5.65
N PRO A 201 0.62 16.03 4.42
CA PRO A 201 -0.26 15.23 3.59
C PRO A 201 0.35 13.87 3.24
N ILE A 202 -0.44 12.81 3.40
CA ILE A 202 -0.05 11.46 2.99
C ILE A 202 -0.63 11.20 1.60
N TYR A 203 0.25 10.92 0.64
CA TYR A 203 -0.13 10.56 -0.71
C TYR A 203 -0.09 9.03 -0.86
N ASP A 204 -1.16 8.47 -1.44
CA ASP A 204 -1.27 7.05 -1.76
C ASP A 204 -1.52 6.88 -3.26
N LEU A 205 -0.52 6.35 -3.96
CA LEU A 205 -0.63 5.96 -5.36
C LEU A 205 -1.13 4.53 -5.44
N THR A 206 -2.41 4.35 -5.70
CA THR A 206 -2.99 3.03 -5.99
C THR A 206 -2.72 2.69 -7.45
N ALA A 207 -2.05 1.57 -7.71
CA ALA A 207 -1.78 1.05 -9.05
C ALA A 207 -2.05 -0.46 -9.08
N SER A 208 -3.27 -0.84 -9.47
CA SER A 208 -3.80 -2.19 -9.23
C SER A 208 -4.16 -2.97 -10.51
N GLY A 209 -4.06 -2.34 -11.68
CA GLY A 209 -4.53 -2.93 -12.94
C GLY A 209 -3.45 -3.46 -13.87
N LEU A 210 -2.47 -4.26 -13.41
CA LEU A 210 -1.38 -4.70 -14.31
C LEU A 210 -1.91 -5.63 -15.42
N SER A 211 -2.81 -6.56 -15.08
CA SER A 211 -3.42 -7.51 -16.02
C SER A 211 -4.92 -7.73 -15.83
N SER A 212 -5.52 -7.02 -14.89
CA SER A 212 -6.94 -7.11 -14.51
C SER A 212 -7.53 -5.71 -14.47
N THR A 213 -8.79 -5.59 -14.85
CA THR A 213 -9.55 -4.32 -14.77
C THR A 213 -10.83 -4.52 -13.97
N TRP A 214 -11.35 -3.43 -13.39
CA TRP A 214 -12.70 -3.39 -12.84
C TRP A 214 -13.66 -2.57 -13.71
N GLU A 215 -14.97 -2.77 -13.53
CA GLU A 215 -15.99 -2.09 -14.33
C GLU A 215 -16.23 -0.63 -13.89
N PHE A 216 -15.95 -0.30 -12.64
CA PHE A 216 -16.18 1.04 -12.09
C PHE A 216 -15.18 1.39 -11.00
N ALA A 217 -14.90 2.67 -10.79
CA ALA A 217 -14.16 3.09 -9.62
C ALA A 217 -15.11 3.31 -8.45
N THR A 218 -14.75 2.80 -7.28
CA THR A 218 -15.53 3.06 -6.07
C THR A 218 -15.45 4.54 -5.66
N PRO A 219 -16.38 5.07 -4.86
CA PRO A 219 -16.32 6.44 -4.38
C PRO A 219 -15.14 6.62 -3.43
N ASN A 220 -14.32 7.63 -3.69
CA ASN A 220 -13.22 8.00 -2.83
C ASN A 220 -13.16 9.53 -2.70
N LYS A 221 -13.44 10.05 -1.49
CA LYS A 221 -13.40 11.50 -1.23
C LYS A 221 -11.98 12.07 -1.24
N ASN A 222 -10.97 11.21 -1.08
CA ASN A 222 -9.56 11.60 -1.01
C ASN A 222 -8.88 11.55 -2.38
N ARG A 223 -9.57 11.08 -3.43
CA ARG A 223 -9.05 11.00 -4.80
C ARG A 223 -8.77 12.40 -5.33
N ILE A 224 -7.52 12.65 -5.73
CA ILE A 224 -7.08 13.89 -6.36
C ILE A 224 -6.73 13.72 -7.85
N GLU A 225 -6.41 12.51 -8.30
CA GLU A 225 -6.20 12.17 -9.72
C GLU A 225 -6.78 10.78 -10.03
N GLY A 226 -7.12 10.55 -11.30
CA GLY A 226 -7.79 9.33 -11.76
C GLY A 226 -9.33 9.39 -11.64
N PRO A 227 -10.03 8.25 -11.68
CA PRO A 227 -9.50 6.89 -11.79
C PRO A 227 -8.99 6.56 -13.21
N VAL A 228 -8.05 5.63 -13.31
CA VAL A 228 -7.60 5.02 -14.57
C VAL A 228 -8.03 3.56 -14.58
N MET A 229 -8.99 3.22 -15.43
CA MET A 229 -9.63 1.89 -15.45
C MET A 229 -8.96 0.90 -16.42
N GLN A 230 -8.14 1.39 -17.35
CA GLN A 230 -7.41 0.52 -18.27
C GLN A 230 -6.24 -0.16 -17.55
N ASN A 231 -5.73 -1.27 -18.11
CA ASN A 231 -4.51 -1.87 -17.59
C ASN A 231 -3.36 -0.85 -17.59
N HIS A 232 -2.58 -0.84 -16.51
CA HIS A 232 -1.56 0.16 -16.24
C HIS A 232 -0.49 -0.34 -15.27
N PHE A 233 0.59 0.43 -15.12
CA PHE A 233 1.52 0.33 -13.99
C PHE A 233 1.73 1.71 -13.36
N GLY A 234 2.14 1.70 -12.09
CA GLY A 234 2.51 2.90 -11.35
C GLY A 234 4.02 3.12 -11.35
N MET A 235 4.44 4.38 -11.32
CA MET A 235 5.85 4.77 -11.23
C MET A 235 5.99 5.98 -10.31
N ILE A 236 7.00 5.93 -9.44
CA ILE A 236 7.44 7.07 -8.62
C ILE A 236 8.81 7.50 -9.16
N THR A 237 8.87 8.70 -9.72
CA THR A 237 10.10 9.28 -10.26
C THR A 237 10.64 10.32 -9.29
N LEU A 238 11.90 10.18 -8.91
CA LEU A 238 12.62 11.14 -8.07
C LEU A 238 13.52 12.01 -8.94
N ILE A 239 13.39 13.33 -8.82
CA ILE A 239 14.27 14.29 -9.50
C ILE A 239 14.96 15.12 -8.43
N ASP A 240 16.23 14.81 -8.19
CA ASP A 240 17.08 15.55 -7.27
C ASP A 240 17.34 16.97 -7.79
N LYS A 241 17.28 17.94 -6.88
CA LYS A 241 17.58 19.35 -7.14
C LYS A 241 18.60 19.82 -6.10
N GLU A 242 19.21 20.98 -6.36
CA GLU A 242 20.22 21.56 -5.47
C GLU A 242 19.74 21.72 -4.02
N THR A 243 18.46 22.06 -3.80
CA THR A 243 17.91 22.37 -2.47
C THR A 243 16.76 21.46 -2.03
N ASP A 244 16.27 20.56 -2.88
CA ASP A 244 15.10 19.72 -2.61
C ASP A 244 15.09 18.48 -3.51
N CYS A 245 14.03 17.67 -3.44
CA CYS A 245 13.75 16.60 -4.40
C CYS A 245 12.32 16.73 -4.89
N ASP A 246 12.10 16.71 -6.21
CA ASP A 246 10.76 16.49 -6.74
C ASP A 246 10.43 15.00 -6.67
N ILE A 247 9.20 14.70 -6.32
CA ILE A 247 8.61 13.37 -6.37
C ILE A 247 7.45 13.43 -7.35
N ILE A 248 7.47 12.57 -8.36
CA ILE A 248 6.44 12.52 -9.40
C ILE A 248 5.74 11.17 -9.33
N PHE A 249 4.44 11.19 -9.05
CA PHE A 249 3.56 10.03 -9.18
C PHE A 249 3.04 9.93 -10.60
N GLU A 250 3.20 8.76 -11.19
CA GLU A 250 2.82 8.51 -12.58
C GLU A 250 2.03 7.21 -12.70
N ILE A 251 1.02 7.22 -13.56
CA ILE A 251 0.33 6.01 -14.03
C ILE A 251 0.47 5.96 -15.54
N TRP A 252 0.96 4.83 -16.05
CA TRP A 252 1.17 4.57 -17.47
C TRP A 252 0.28 3.43 -17.93
N ASP A 253 -0.53 3.66 -18.96
CA ASP A 253 -1.37 2.62 -19.54
C ASP A 253 -0.60 1.73 -20.54
N VAL A 254 -1.26 0.68 -21.01
CA VAL A 254 -0.71 -0.27 -22.01
C VAL A 254 -0.40 0.33 -23.38
N LYS A 255 -0.69 1.62 -23.62
CA LYS A 255 -0.40 2.35 -24.87
C LYS A 255 0.69 3.39 -24.66
N ASP A 256 1.48 3.25 -23.61
CA ASP A 256 2.52 4.20 -23.20
C ASP A 256 1.99 5.63 -22.95
N LYS A 257 0.70 5.76 -22.63
CA LYS A 257 0.12 7.05 -22.25
C LYS A 257 0.24 7.24 -20.75
N ARG A 258 0.86 8.34 -20.36
CA ARG A 258 0.85 8.81 -18.96
C ARG A 258 -0.53 9.37 -18.61
N CYS A 259 -1.33 8.59 -17.91
CA CYS A 259 -2.71 8.90 -17.54
C CYS A 259 -2.83 9.71 -16.24
N ILE A 260 -1.88 9.54 -15.31
CA ILE A 260 -1.73 10.40 -14.13
C ILE A 260 -0.31 10.95 -14.13
N GLN A 261 -0.16 12.23 -13.81
CA GLN A 261 1.12 12.85 -13.50
C GLN A 261 0.93 13.89 -12.40
N LYS A 262 1.35 13.59 -11.19
CA LYS A 262 1.34 14.54 -10.08
C LYS A 262 2.74 14.76 -9.55
N ARG A 263 3.20 16.00 -9.55
CA ARG A 263 4.46 16.41 -8.94
C ARG A 263 4.21 17.05 -7.58
N ILE A 264 5.05 16.68 -6.61
CA ILE A 264 5.15 17.32 -5.28
C ILE A 264 6.63 17.54 -4.95
N SER A 265 6.93 18.36 -3.95
CA SER A 265 8.28 18.46 -3.39
C SER A 265 8.44 17.58 -2.15
N LEU A 266 9.65 17.08 -1.91
CA LEU A 266 9.98 16.34 -0.68
C LEU A 266 9.83 17.25 0.56
N SER A 267 10.07 18.56 0.42
CA SER A 267 9.79 19.54 1.48
C SER A 267 8.32 19.61 1.90
N GLU A 268 7.35 19.23 1.06
CA GLU A 268 5.94 19.09 1.47
C GLU A 268 5.73 17.97 2.49
N LEU A 269 6.64 16.99 2.56
CA LEU A 269 6.51 15.78 3.37
C LEU A 269 7.35 15.85 4.64
N LYS A 270 7.38 17.03 5.26
CA LYS A 270 8.11 17.28 6.49
C LYS A 270 7.16 17.71 7.60
N LEU A 271 7.36 17.16 8.79
CA LEU A 271 6.71 17.66 9.99
C LEU A 271 7.22 19.07 10.28
N GLU A 272 6.30 19.95 10.67
CA GLU A 272 6.66 21.28 11.14
C GLU A 272 7.56 21.17 12.39
N ASN A 273 8.68 21.88 12.39
CA ASN A 273 9.50 22.02 13.58
C ASN A 273 8.71 22.87 14.59
N LYS A 274 8.18 22.24 15.64
CA LYS A 274 7.67 22.95 16.83
C LYS A 274 8.79 23.16 17.84
#